data_AF-A0A355ENB6-F1
#
_entry.id   AF-A0A355ENB6-F1
#
_cell.length_a   1.000
_cell.length_b   1.000
_cell.length_c   1.000
_cell.angle_alpha   90.00
_cell.angle_beta   90.00
_cell.angle_gamma   90.00
#
_symmetry.space_group_name_H-M   'P 1'
#
loop_
_entity.id
_entity.type
_entity.pdbx_description
1 polymer ?
#
loop_
_entity_poly.entity_id
_entity_poly.type
_entity_poly.pdbx_seq_one_letter_code
_entity_poly.pdbx_strand_id
1 'polypeptide(L)'
;YMLQNGLVLYDDINKCSIPGIERFKDIVDVGNVWNVTFVEQWSLSELTVELGTSCYAGVLMLQAMGLGGWMFNGIDPFAMLGASGKPEVPGLLFRYDEDERWPYPNPTGLAGVMEGYCPPHHQDMRAAVDALCDRKFGLGGPFHPETPGPWKDSRKVRSAAQNHDERFRECVALQAQYIYDTFGKFPGTVPSMFVIMYLQAHHLDLEFYDRFFKPGSYLKTHAMHIAHWHPGDSDQS
;
A
#
# COMPACT_ATOMS: atom_id res chain seq x y z
N TYR A 1 9.41 -0.90 -13.04
CA TYR A 1 9.64 -2.31 -13.37
C TYR A 1 9.31 -2.61 -14.83
N MET A 2 8.04 -2.60 -15.26
CA MET A 2 7.67 -2.98 -16.64
C MET A 2 8.42 -2.17 -17.71
N LEU A 3 8.37 -0.83 -17.61
CA LEU A 3 9.03 0.04 -18.58
C LEU A 3 10.55 -0.16 -18.63
N GLN A 4 11.19 -0.51 -17.50
CA GLN A 4 12.62 -0.82 -17.45
C GLN A 4 12.96 -2.12 -18.20
N ASN A 5 11.98 -3.01 -18.37
CA ASN A 5 12.09 -4.24 -19.14
C ASN A 5 11.53 -4.07 -20.57
N GLY A 6 11.26 -2.83 -21.00
CA GLY A 6 10.79 -2.52 -22.35
C GLY A 6 9.31 -2.82 -22.59
N LEU A 7 8.51 -3.12 -21.56
CA LEU A 7 7.08 -3.39 -21.68
C LEU A 7 6.24 -2.13 -21.51
N VAL A 8 5.14 -2.05 -22.27
CA VAL A 8 4.11 -1.02 -22.14
C VAL A 8 2.73 -1.64 -21.85
N LEU A 9 1.79 -0.79 -21.45
CA LEU A 9 0.41 -1.19 -21.21
C LEU A 9 -0.37 -1.34 -22.52
N TYR A 10 -1.33 -2.24 -22.53
CA TYR A 10 -2.38 -2.35 -23.53
C TYR A 10 -3.73 -2.33 -22.83
N ASP A 11 -4.65 -1.47 -23.28
CA ASP A 11 -6.00 -1.45 -22.74
C ASP A 11 -6.79 -2.60 -23.36
N ASP A 12 -6.89 -3.70 -22.61
CA ASP A 12 -7.61 -4.88 -23.03
C ASP A 12 -9.13 -4.76 -22.88
N ILE A 13 -9.62 -3.79 -22.09
CA ILE A 13 -11.05 -3.49 -21.94
C ILE A 13 -11.54 -2.77 -23.20
N ASN A 14 -10.84 -1.71 -23.62
CA ASN A 14 -11.18 -0.92 -24.82
C ASN A 14 -10.51 -1.44 -26.10
N LYS A 15 -9.67 -2.47 -25.99
CA LYS A 15 -8.96 -3.15 -27.08
C LYS A 15 -8.10 -2.18 -27.91
N CYS A 16 -7.32 -1.36 -27.24
CA CYS A 16 -6.44 -0.41 -27.90
C CYS A 16 -5.08 -0.26 -27.22
N SER A 17 -4.07 0.07 -28.03
CA SER A 17 -2.78 0.53 -27.52
C SER A 17 -2.94 1.92 -26.92
N ILE A 18 -2.11 2.24 -25.93
CA ILE A 18 -2.09 3.58 -25.30
C ILE A 18 -1.79 4.64 -26.37
N PRO A 19 -2.70 5.59 -26.63
CA PRO A 19 -2.48 6.64 -27.62
C PRO A 19 -1.20 7.43 -27.35
N GLY A 20 -0.36 7.59 -28.39
CA GLY A 20 0.90 8.33 -28.29
C GLY A 20 2.11 7.54 -27.78
N ILE A 21 1.94 6.26 -27.39
CA ILE A 21 3.05 5.43 -26.91
C ILE A 21 4.17 5.26 -27.95
N GLU A 22 3.83 5.37 -29.24
CA GLU A 22 4.75 5.27 -30.37
C GLU A 22 5.87 6.32 -30.36
N ARG A 23 5.74 7.40 -29.59
CA ARG A 23 6.78 8.42 -29.39
C ARG A 23 7.99 7.92 -28.59
N PHE A 24 7.86 6.76 -27.93
CA PHE A 24 8.86 6.18 -27.02
C PHE A 24 9.52 4.91 -27.55
N LYS A 25 9.37 4.59 -28.85
CA LYS A 25 9.97 3.39 -29.50
C LYS A 25 11.49 3.25 -29.32
N ASP A 26 12.18 4.32 -28.99
CA ASP A 26 13.61 4.34 -28.72
C ASP A 26 13.98 3.81 -27.32
N ILE A 27 13.02 3.73 -26.39
CA ILE A 27 13.23 3.21 -25.02
C ILE A 27 12.37 1.99 -24.67
N VAL A 28 11.34 1.67 -25.47
CA VAL A 28 10.44 0.52 -25.24
C VAL A 28 10.12 -0.23 -26.52
N ASP A 29 9.71 -1.50 -26.37
CA ASP A 29 9.06 -2.26 -27.43
C ASP A 29 7.54 -2.10 -27.31
N VAL A 30 6.98 -1.27 -28.18
CA VAL A 30 5.55 -0.97 -28.24
C VAL A 30 4.67 -2.18 -28.58
N GLY A 31 5.26 -3.24 -29.14
CA GLY A 31 4.58 -4.51 -29.39
C GLY A 31 4.65 -5.48 -28.21
N ASN A 32 5.53 -5.24 -27.25
CA ASN A 32 5.67 -6.05 -26.04
C ASN A 32 4.80 -5.46 -24.91
N VAL A 33 3.58 -5.97 -24.81
CA VAL A 33 2.54 -5.38 -23.97
C VAL A 33 2.09 -6.29 -22.84
N TRP A 34 1.69 -5.68 -21.72
CA TRP A 34 0.81 -6.32 -20.74
C TRP A 34 -0.54 -5.61 -20.68
N ASN A 35 -1.59 -6.40 -20.51
CA ASN A 35 -2.96 -5.93 -20.36
C ASN A 35 -3.13 -5.13 -19.06
N VAL A 36 -3.82 -4.00 -19.11
CA VAL A 36 -4.13 -3.16 -17.93
C VAL A 36 -4.76 -3.99 -16.82
N THR A 37 -5.76 -4.81 -17.14
CA THR A 37 -6.44 -5.65 -16.14
C THR A 37 -5.47 -6.60 -15.41
N PHE A 38 -4.53 -7.20 -16.16
CA PHE A 38 -3.53 -8.10 -15.61
C PHE A 38 -2.53 -7.35 -14.72
N VAL A 39 -2.00 -6.21 -15.18
CA VAL A 39 -1.01 -5.43 -14.40
C VAL A 39 -1.59 -4.97 -13.08
N GLU A 40 -2.83 -4.50 -13.10
CA GLU A 40 -3.49 -4.01 -11.90
C GLU A 40 -3.87 -5.13 -10.94
N GLN A 41 -4.38 -6.26 -11.45
CA GLN A 41 -4.61 -7.45 -10.64
C GLN A 41 -3.31 -7.97 -10.01
N TRP A 42 -2.21 -7.99 -10.77
CA TRP A 42 -0.91 -8.39 -10.28
C TRP A 42 -0.41 -7.45 -9.18
N SER A 43 -0.51 -6.14 -9.41
CA SER A 43 -0.12 -5.12 -8.42
C SER A 43 -0.94 -5.26 -7.13
N LEU A 44 -2.25 -5.49 -7.22
CA LEU A 44 -3.11 -5.75 -6.06
C LEU A 44 -2.73 -7.04 -5.33
N SER A 45 -2.28 -8.06 -6.07
CA SER A 45 -1.83 -9.33 -5.51
C SER A 45 -0.52 -9.15 -4.73
N GLU A 46 0.44 -8.39 -5.27
CA GLU A 46 1.68 -8.02 -4.58
C GLU A 46 1.39 -7.25 -3.28
N LEU A 47 0.49 -6.27 -3.34
CA LEU A 47 0.03 -5.52 -2.15
C LEU A 47 -0.60 -6.44 -1.09
N THR A 48 -1.40 -7.43 -1.51
CA THR A 48 -2.03 -8.37 -0.58
C THR A 48 -0.99 -9.27 0.11
N VAL A 49 0.05 -9.70 -0.62
CA VAL A 49 1.18 -10.46 -0.05
C VAL A 49 1.94 -9.62 0.98
N GLU A 50 2.18 -8.34 0.69
CA GLU A 50 2.82 -7.40 1.61
C GLU A 50 1.99 -7.21 2.89
N LEU A 51 0.68 -6.96 2.75
CA LEU A 51 -0.23 -6.83 3.89
C LEU A 51 -0.26 -8.08 4.76
N GLY A 52 -0.38 -9.26 4.14
CA GLY A 52 -0.37 -10.54 4.85
C GLY A 52 0.95 -10.78 5.61
N THR A 53 2.08 -10.51 4.96
CA THR A 53 3.41 -10.65 5.57
C THR A 53 3.61 -9.67 6.74
N SER A 54 3.15 -8.43 6.57
CA SER A 54 3.25 -7.38 7.60
C SER A 54 2.41 -7.73 8.83
N CYS A 55 1.17 -8.20 8.62
CA CYS A 55 0.31 -8.63 9.73
C CYS A 55 0.88 -9.88 10.42
N TYR A 56 1.43 -10.83 9.67
CA TYR A 56 2.10 -12.01 10.24
C TYR A 56 3.29 -11.62 11.12
N ALA A 57 4.17 -10.74 10.64
CA ALA A 57 5.28 -10.21 11.42
C ALA A 57 4.77 -9.49 12.68
N GLY A 58 3.67 -8.73 12.56
CA GLY A 58 3.03 -8.10 13.70
C GLY A 58 2.48 -9.09 14.72
N VAL A 59 1.84 -10.20 14.33
CA VAL A 59 1.41 -11.26 15.26
C VAL A 59 2.58 -11.81 16.05
N LEU A 60 3.73 -12.05 15.41
CA LEU A 60 4.94 -12.50 16.11
C LEU A 60 5.41 -11.47 17.14
N MET A 61 5.36 -10.18 16.80
CA MET A 61 5.69 -9.10 17.73
C MET A 61 4.72 -9.03 18.91
N LEU A 62 3.41 -9.21 18.68
CA LEU A 62 2.42 -9.26 19.77
C LEU A 62 2.74 -10.38 20.75
N GLN A 63 3.06 -11.58 20.27
CA GLN A 63 3.44 -12.70 21.13
C GLN A 63 4.71 -12.41 21.95
N ALA A 64 5.71 -11.76 21.34
CA ALA A 64 6.94 -11.36 22.03
C ALA A 64 6.68 -10.30 23.11
N MET A 65 5.76 -9.38 22.85
CA MET A 65 5.35 -8.35 23.81
C MET A 65 4.39 -8.87 24.87
N GLY A 66 3.80 -10.06 24.70
CA GLY A 66 2.77 -10.57 25.61
C GLY A 66 1.37 -9.98 25.36
N LEU A 67 1.11 -9.50 24.14
CA LEU A 67 -0.20 -9.05 23.70
C LEU A 67 -0.94 -10.18 22.99
N GLY A 68 -2.26 -10.22 23.19
CA GLY A 68 -3.15 -10.99 22.34
C GLY A 68 -3.35 -10.27 21.00
N GLY A 69 -3.75 -11.01 19.98
CA GLY A 69 -4.02 -10.42 18.67
C GLY A 69 -4.57 -11.39 17.65
N TRP A 70 -5.19 -10.82 16.63
CA TRP A 70 -5.78 -11.57 15.52
C TRP A 70 -5.41 -10.90 14.20
N MET A 71 -4.79 -11.68 13.32
CA MET A 71 -4.70 -11.34 11.90
C MET A 71 -6.02 -11.77 11.22
N PHE A 72 -6.78 -10.80 10.70
CA PHE A 72 -8.14 -11.02 10.22
C PHE A 72 -8.42 -10.25 8.93
N ASN A 73 -9.30 -10.80 8.09
CA ASN A 73 -9.66 -10.25 6.79
C ASN A 73 -11.18 -10.04 6.59
N GLY A 74 -12.03 -10.45 7.51
CA GLY A 74 -13.50 -10.33 7.41
C GLY A 74 -14.03 -8.94 7.75
N ILE A 75 -13.37 -7.89 7.26
CA ILE A 75 -13.76 -6.49 7.50
C ILE A 75 -14.64 -5.96 6.37
N ASP A 76 -15.45 -4.95 6.66
CA ASP A 76 -16.01 -4.07 5.63
C ASP A 76 -14.96 -3.00 5.28
N PRO A 77 -14.35 -3.04 4.09
CA PRO A 77 -13.28 -2.12 3.72
C PRO A 77 -13.77 -0.66 3.64
N PHE A 78 -15.04 -0.44 3.30
CA PHE A 78 -15.60 0.91 3.19
C PHE A 78 -15.90 1.48 4.58
N ALA A 79 -16.42 0.68 5.50
CA ALA A 79 -16.55 1.09 6.90
C ALA A 79 -15.19 1.41 7.53
N MET A 80 -14.16 0.61 7.23
CA MET A 80 -12.81 0.84 7.75
C MET A 80 -12.17 2.10 7.17
N LEU A 81 -12.22 2.31 5.86
CA LEU A 81 -11.62 3.49 5.23
C LEU A 81 -12.45 4.77 5.41
N GLY A 82 -13.72 4.66 5.81
CA GLY A 82 -14.62 5.81 5.97
C GLY A 82 -15.44 6.16 4.73
N ALA A 83 -15.59 5.20 3.80
CA ALA A 83 -16.38 5.32 2.57
C ALA A 83 -17.72 4.56 2.65
N SER A 84 -18.23 4.29 3.85
CA SER A 84 -19.48 3.53 4.07
C SER A 84 -20.76 4.34 3.79
N GLY A 85 -20.64 5.67 3.67
CA GLY A 85 -21.78 6.58 3.59
C GLY A 85 -22.58 6.74 4.90
N LYS A 86 -22.07 6.19 6.02
CA LYS A 86 -22.74 6.19 7.34
C LYS A 86 -22.04 7.15 8.30
N PRO A 87 -22.63 8.31 8.64
CA PRO A 87 -22.01 9.30 9.54
C PRO A 87 -21.67 8.75 10.93
N GLU A 88 -22.41 7.75 11.41
CA GLU A 88 -22.19 7.07 12.68
C GLU A 88 -21.01 6.09 12.68
N VAL A 89 -20.48 5.75 11.49
CA VAL A 89 -19.27 4.93 11.30
C VAL A 89 -18.29 5.69 10.40
N PRO A 90 -17.60 6.71 10.94
CA PRO A 90 -16.72 7.59 10.15
C PRO A 90 -15.46 6.87 9.60
N GLY A 91 -15.14 5.69 10.13
CA GLY A 91 -13.94 4.94 9.74
C GLY A 91 -12.65 5.72 10.00
N LEU A 92 -11.64 5.48 9.16
CA LEU A 92 -10.35 6.18 9.18
C LEU A 92 -10.34 7.51 8.44
N LEU A 93 -11.50 7.99 7.98
CA LEU A 93 -11.67 9.29 7.32
C LEU A 93 -10.79 9.46 6.07
N PHE A 94 -10.53 8.38 5.32
CA PHE A 94 -9.93 8.52 4.00
C PHE A 94 -10.87 9.35 3.12
N ARG A 95 -10.29 10.29 2.40
CA ARG A 95 -10.96 10.91 1.27
C ARG A 95 -11.30 9.83 0.25
N TYR A 96 -12.51 9.86 -0.28
CA TYR A 96 -12.93 9.00 -1.38
C TYR A 96 -13.70 9.80 -2.43
N ASP A 97 -13.73 9.27 -3.65
CA ASP A 97 -14.49 9.79 -4.79
C ASP A 97 -15.53 8.78 -5.24
N GLU A 98 -16.60 9.28 -5.87
CA GLU A 98 -17.63 8.48 -6.51
C GLU A 98 -17.76 8.94 -7.96
N ASP A 99 -18.08 8.01 -8.85
CA ASP A 99 -18.24 8.26 -10.26
C ASP A 99 -19.21 7.23 -10.85
N GLU A 100 -20.06 7.64 -11.79
CA GLU A 100 -21.03 6.75 -12.45
C GLU A 100 -20.37 5.59 -13.20
N ARG A 101 -19.09 5.72 -13.56
CA ARG A 101 -18.28 4.66 -14.19
C ARG A 101 -17.98 3.50 -13.25
N TRP A 102 -18.10 3.68 -11.93
CA TRP A 102 -17.67 2.67 -10.94
C TRP A 102 -18.84 2.15 -10.11
N PRO A 103 -18.83 0.85 -9.75
CA PRO A 103 -19.87 0.29 -8.89
C PRO A 103 -19.70 0.64 -7.40
N TYR A 104 -18.54 1.18 -7.00
CA TYR A 104 -18.16 1.41 -5.61
C TYR A 104 -17.38 2.72 -5.43
N PRO A 105 -17.44 3.36 -4.25
CA PRO A 105 -16.60 4.50 -3.93
C PRO A 105 -15.11 4.11 -4.00
N ASN A 106 -14.28 5.08 -4.35
CA ASN A 106 -12.84 4.92 -4.49
C ASN A 106 -12.08 5.76 -3.45
N PRO A 107 -11.68 5.17 -2.31
CA PRO A 107 -10.79 5.84 -1.37
C PRO A 107 -9.45 6.15 -2.02
N THR A 108 -9.00 7.41 -1.91
CA THR A 108 -7.78 7.91 -2.57
C THR A 108 -6.68 8.25 -1.57
N GLY A 109 -7.01 8.51 -0.29
CA GLY A 109 -5.99 8.72 0.74
C GLY A 109 -6.46 9.44 1.99
N LEU A 110 -5.62 9.43 3.02
CA LEU A 110 -5.74 10.19 4.26
C LEU A 110 -4.62 11.24 4.31
N ALA A 111 -5.02 12.51 4.35
CA ALA A 111 -4.10 13.63 4.20
C ALA A 111 -2.98 13.63 5.25
N GLY A 112 -1.72 13.78 4.81
CA GLY A 112 -0.54 13.76 5.68
C GLY A 112 -0.20 12.40 6.30
N VAL A 113 -0.95 11.34 6.00
CA VAL A 113 -0.71 9.98 6.51
C VAL A 113 -0.41 9.02 5.36
N MET A 114 -1.35 8.87 4.43
CA MET A 114 -1.22 7.96 3.29
C MET A 114 -2.06 8.47 2.12
N GLU A 115 -1.40 9.13 1.17
CA GLU A 115 -2.03 9.71 -0.01
C GLU A 115 -1.68 8.89 -1.25
N GLY A 116 -2.66 8.71 -2.14
CA GLY A 116 -2.46 8.02 -3.41
C GLY A 116 -1.61 8.86 -4.34
N TYR A 117 -0.73 8.21 -5.10
CA TYR A 117 0.01 8.86 -6.20
C TYR A 117 -0.90 9.02 -7.42
N CYS A 118 -1.97 9.78 -7.26
CA CYS A 118 -2.96 10.10 -8.28
C CYS A 118 -3.79 11.32 -7.85
N PRO A 119 -4.56 11.94 -8.77
CA PRO A 119 -5.51 12.96 -8.39
C PRO A 119 -6.52 12.46 -7.34
N PRO A 120 -6.96 13.33 -6.42
CA PRO A 120 -6.68 14.77 -6.35
C PRO A 120 -5.42 15.14 -5.54
N HIS A 121 -4.69 14.16 -5.01
CA HIS A 121 -3.49 14.42 -4.17
C HIS A 121 -2.32 14.96 -5.00
N HIS A 122 -2.30 14.64 -6.29
CA HIS A 122 -1.45 15.26 -7.29
C HIS A 122 -2.31 15.84 -8.42
N GLN A 123 -1.88 16.95 -9.03
CA GLN A 123 -2.65 17.64 -10.06
C GLN A 123 -2.98 16.73 -11.26
N ASP A 124 -2.03 15.90 -11.66
CA ASP A 124 -2.14 14.94 -12.76
C ASP A 124 -1.19 13.75 -12.52
N MET A 125 -1.21 12.77 -13.43
CA MET A 125 -0.35 11.60 -13.29
C MET A 125 1.13 11.91 -13.57
N ARG A 126 1.45 13.02 -14.24
CA ARG A 126 2.84 13.45 -14.40
C ARG A 126 3.42 13.94 -13.07
N ALA A 127 2.70 14.80 -12.37
CA ALA A 127 3.04 15.27 -11.03
C ALA A 127 3.13 14.10 -10.04
N ALA A 128 2.25 13.11 -10.14
CA ALA A 128 2.33 11.89 -9.33
C ALA A 128 3.59 11.07 -9.61
N VAL A 129 3.94 10.87 -10.88
CA VAL A 129 5.17 10.15 -11.27
C VAL A 129 6.42 10.89 -10.81
N ASP A 130 6.46 12.21 -10.95
CA ASP A 130 7.59 13.03 -10.48
C ASP A 130 7.71 12.96 -8.95
N ALA A 131 6.61 13.08 -8.21
CA ALA A 131 6.63 12.95 -6.75
C ALA A 131 7.07 11.54 -6.29
N LEU A 132 6.69 10.48 -7.02
CA LEU A 132 7.14 9.12 -6.74
C LEU A 132 8.65 8.97 -7.01
N CYS A 133 9.16 9.58 -8.08
CA CYS A 133 10.58 9.58 -8.41
C CYS A 133 11.38 10.35 -7.36
N ASP A 134 10.92 11.52 -6.92
CA ASP A 134 11.56 12.29 -5.85
C ASP A 134 11.58 11.52 -4.52
N ARG A 135 10.47 10.88 -4.14
CA ARG A 135 10.45 10.01 -2.94
C ARG A 135 11.48 8.88 -3.02
N LYS A 136 11.70 8.31 -4.21
CA LYS A 136 12.59 7.16 -4.42
C LYS A 136 14.06 7.57 -4.51
N PHE A 137 14.35 8.59 -5.31
CA PHE A 137 15.69 8.94 -5.77
C PHE A 137 16.18 10.30 -5.27
N GLY A 138 15.28 11.18 -4.81
CA GLY A 138 15.64 12.47 -4.22
C GLY A 138 16.33 12.34 -2.86
N LEU A 139 16.76 13.47 -2.30
CA LEU A 139 17.50 13.50 -1.04
C LEU A 139 16.72 12.81 0.09
N GLY A 140 17.36 11.85 0.78
CA GLY A 140 16.73 11.04 1.82
C GLY A 140 15.93 9.84 1.31
N GLY A 141 15.72 9.73 -0.01
CA GLY A 141 15.07 8.59 -0.65
C GLY A 141 15.90 7.30 -0.53
N PRO A 142 15.25 6.12 -0.61
CA PRO A 142 15.91 4.83 -0.42
C PRO A 142 16.98 4.52 -1.49
N PHE A 143 16.95 5.16 -2.65
CA PHE A 143 17.93 4.95 -3.72
C PHE A 143 18.92 6.11 -3.86
N HIS A 144 18.85 7.12 -2.99
CA HIS A 144 19.81 8.22 -3.03
C HIS A 144 21.16 7.80 -2.42
N PRO A 145 22.31 8.10 -3.05
CA PRO A 145 23.63 7.64 -2.63
C PRO A 145 24.08 8.15 -1.26
N GLU A 146 23.48 9.24 -0.78
CA GLU A 146 23.80 9.85 0.52
C GLU A 146 22.86 9.41 1.65
N THR A 147 21.81 8.65 1.34
CA THR A 147 20.91 8.14 2.37
C THR A 147 21.64 7.10 3.23
N PRO A 148 21.77 7.28 4.55
CA PRO A 148 22.46 6.33 5.42
C PRO A 148 21.72 5.00 5.44
N GLY A 149 22.43 3.90 5.71
CA GLY A 149 21.85 2.56 5.71
C GLY A 149 22.69 1.53 6.47
N PRO A 150 22.13 0.34 6.69
CA PRO A 150 22.79 -0.71 7.46
C PRO A 150 23.90 -1.43 6.68
N TRP A 151 23.99 -1.24 5.36
CA TRP A 151 25.04 -1.88 4.55
C TRP A 151 26.40 -1.24 4.81
N LYS A 152 27.45 -2.08 4.87
CA LYS A 152 28.86 -1.64 4.98
C LYS A 152 29.24 -0.60 3.92
N ASP A 153 28.69 -0.74 2.72
CA ASP A 153 28.83 0.23 1.63
C ASP A 153 27.43 0.66 1.14
N SER A 154 26.75 1.44 1.98
CA SER A 154 25.39 1.91 1.68
C SER A 154 25.33 2.76 0.41
N ARG A 155 26.36 3.57 0.14
CA ARG A 155 26.41 4.40 -1.06
C ARG A 155 26.34 3.53 -2.31
N LYS A 156 27.18 2.51 -2.42
CA LYS A 156 27.21 1.61 -3.59
C LYS A 156 25.89 0.87 -3.81
N VAL A 157 25.27 0.38 -2.73
CA VAL A 157 24.00 -0.36 -2.84
C VAL A 157 22.87 0.56 -3.29
N ARG A 158 22.76 1.75 -2.69
CA ARG A 158 21.68 2.69 -3.02
C ARG A 158 21.83 3.24 -4.44
N SER A 159 23.06 3.54 -4.87
CA SER A 159 23.34 4.04 -6.23
C SER A 159 23.25 2.98 -7.33
N ALA A 160 23.02 1.71 -7.01
CA ALA A 160 22.91 0.64 -8.01
C ALA A 160 21.57 0.64 -8.74
N ALA A 161 20.55 1.33 -8.19
CA ALA A 161 19.26 1.46 -8.84
C ALA A 161 19.38 2.32 -10.10
N GLN A 162 18.74 1.87 -11.18
CA GLN A 162 18.61 2.68 -12.38
C GLN A 162 17.71 3.88 -12.09
N ASN A 163 18.27 5.09 -12.18
CA ASN A 163 17.50 6.32 -12.10
C ASN A 163 16.52 6.42 -13.27
N HIS A 164 15.33 6.94 -12.98
CA HIS A 164 14.29 7.19 -13.98
C HIS A 164 14.50 8.58 -14.57
N ASP A 165 15.05 8.63 -15.78
CA ASP A 165 15.30 9.89 -16.48
C ASP A 165 14.00 10.56 -16.95
N GLU A 166 14.12 11.75 -17.55
CA GLU A 166 12.98 12.52 -18.02
C GLU A 166 12.11 11.77 -19.03
N ARG A 167 12.75 11.05 -19.96
CA ARG A 167 12.05 10.35 -21.03
C ARG A 167 11.30 9.13 -20.50
N PHE A 168 11.91 8.42 -19.56
CA PHE A 168 11.27 7.34 -18.82
C PHE A 168 10.04 7.84 -18.06
N ARG A 169 10.18 8.93 -17.30
CA ARG A 169 9.07 9.52 -16.54
C ARG A 169 7.94 9.98 -17.43
N GLU A 170 8.24 10.62 -18.56
CA GLU A 170 7.23 11.03 -19.55
C GLU A 170 6.44 9.83 -20.08
N CYS A 171 7.12 8.71 -20.38
CA CYS A 171 6.46 7.50 -20.87
C CYS A 171 5.58 6.82 -19.81
N VAL A 172 6.02 6.79 -18.54
CA VAL A 172 5.18 6.28 -17.43
C VAL A 172 3.98 7.19 -17.23
N ALA A 173 4.20 8.50 -17.18
CA ALA A 173 3.14 9.49 -16.98
C ALA A 173 2.10 9.45 -18.09
N LEU A 174 2.49 9.28 -19.36
CA LEU A 174 1.55 9.14 -20.47
C LEU A 174 0.58 7.95 -20.26
N GLN A 175 1.12 6.79 -19.91
CA GLN A 175 0.31 5.58 -19.73
C GLN A 175 -0.60 5.69 -18.49
N ALA A 176 -0.05 6.23 -17.39
CA ALA A 176 -0.80 6.45 -16.17
C ALA A 176 -1.92 7.49 -16.36
N GLN A 177 -1.64 8.58 -17.08
CA GLN A 177 -2.63 9.61 -17.42
C GLN A 177 -3.74 9.03 -18.28
N TYR A 178 -3.40 8.21 -19.29
CA TYR A 178 -4.40 7.52 -20.10
C TYR A 178 -5.36 6.68 -19.23
N ILE A 179 -4.83 5.90 -18.27
CA ILE A 179 -5.67 5.11 -17.35
C ILE A 179 -6.59 6.05 -16.56
N TYR A 180 -6.03 7.12 -15.97
CA TYR A 180 -6.81 8.07 -15.20
C TYR A 180 -7.92 8.74 -16.03
N ASP A 181 -7.63 9.20 -17.24
CA ASP A 181 -8.60 9.87 -18.10
C ASP A 181 -9.70 8.91 -18.57
N THR A 182 -9.31 7.67 -18.92
CA THR A 182 -10.21 6.65 -19.47
C THR A 182 -11.13 6.09 -18.39
N PHE A 183 -10.56 5.67 -17.26
CA PHE A 183 -11.29 4.99 -16.20
C PHE A 183 -11.74 5.93 -15.09
N GLY A 184 -11.22 7.15 -15.02
CA GLY A 184 -11.57 8.18 -14.04
C GLY A 184 -10.79 8.13 -12.73
N LYS A 185 -9.97 7.10 -12.55
CA LYS A 185 -9.17 6.85 -11.36
C LYS A 185 -7.92 6.09 -11.74
N PHE A 186 -6.96 6.09 -10.82
CA PHE A 186 -5.75 5.31 -10.95
C PHE A 186 -5.48 4.51 -9.66
N PRO A 187 -5.29 3.18 -9.75
CA PRO A 187 -5.46 2.34 -10.95
C PRO A 187 -6.92 2.30 -11.45
N GLY A 188 -7.15 1.90 -12.70
CA GLY A 188 -8.44 2.02 -13.39
C GLY A 188 -9.46 0.92 -13.05
N THR A 189 -9.01 -0.29 -12.75
CA THR A 189 -9.79 -1.51 -12.56
C THR A 189 -9.80 -2.03 -11.12
N VAL A 190 -8.86 -1.57 -10.28
CA VAL A 190 -8.80 -1.87 -8.84
C VAL A 190 -8.97 -0.58 -8.00
N PRO A 191 -9.14 -0.65 -6.67
CA PRO A 191 -9.20 0.54 -5.82
C PRO A 191 -7.86 1.29 -5.77
N SER A 192 -7.89 2.62 -5.63
CA SER A 192 -6.68 3.43 -5.42
C SER A 192 -6.05 3.19 -4.04
N MET A 193 -6.89 2.94 -3.03
CA MET A 193 -6.48 2.48 -1.70
C MET A 193 -7.19 1.16 -1.38
N PHE A 194 -6.43 0.21 -0.86
CA PHE A 194 -6.90 -1.14 -0.59
C PHE A 194 -6.60 -1.55 0.84
N VAL A 195 -7.60 -2.15 1.50
CA VAL A 195 -7.47 -2.77 2.82
C VAL A 195 -8.14 -4.13 2.79
N ILE A 196 -7.48 -5.13 3.33
CA ILE A 196 -8.05 -6.47 3.50
C ILE A 196 -7.58 -7.10 4.79
N MET A 197 -6.27 -7.37 4.89
CA MET A 197 -5.68 -7.98 6.08
C MET A 197 -5.38 -6.88 7.10
N TYR A 198 -5.89 -7.05 8.32
CA TYR A 198 -5.57 -6.18 9.44
C TYR A 198 -5.08 -6.99 10.64
N LEU A 199 -4.31 -6.32 11.49
CA LEU A 199 -3.84 -6.86 12.75
C LEU A 199 -4.56 -6.17 13.92
N GLN A 200 -5.27 -6.96 14.71
CA GLN A 200 -5.76 -6.53 16.01
C GLN A 200 -4.71 -6.83 17.08
N ALA A 201 -4.53 -5.90 18.02
CA ALA A 201 -3.77 -6.11 19.25
C ALA A 201 -4.65 -5.80 20.46
N HIS A 202 -4.53 -6.59 21.53
CA HIS A 202 -5.25 -6.36 22.78
C HIS A 202 -4.48 -6.91 23.98
N HIS A 203 -4.80 -6.40 25.17
CA HIS A 203 -4.42 -7.04 26.43
C HIS A 203 -5.28 -8.27 26.64
N LEU A 204 -4.62 -9.41 26.91
CA LEU A 204 -5.33 -10.65 27.17
C LEU A 204 -5.97 -10.60 28.55
N ASP A 205 -7.26 -10.92 28.64
CA ASP A 205 -7.96 -11.08 29.92
C ASP A 205 -7.56 -12.41 30.57
N LEU A 206 -6.50 -12.41 31.36
CA LEU A 206 -5.95 -13.63 31.95
C LEU A 206 -6.95 -14.32 32.89
N GLU A 207 -7.77 -13.55 33.62
CA GLU A 207 -8.76 -14.10 34.56
C GLU A 207 -9.84 -14.93 33.84
N PHE A 208 -10.30 -14.45 32.67
CA PHE A 208 -11.21 -15.22 31.82
C PHE A 208 -10.58 -16.56 31.41
N TYR A 209 -9.31 -16.56 31.00
CA TYR A 209 -8.64 -17.79 30.60
C TYR A 209 -8.38 -18.74 31.77
N ASP A 210 -7.98 -18.22 32.93
CA ASP A 210 -7.74 -19.01 34.14
C ASP A 210 -9.04 -19.67 34.65
N ARG A 211 -10.18 -19.00 34.48
CA ARG A 211 -11.49 -19.52 34.88
C ARG A 211 -12.05 -20.58 33.93
N PHE A 212 -11.90 -20.39 32.62
CA PHE A 212 -12.63 -21.18 31.62
C PHE A 212 -11.75 -22.14 30.79
N PHE A 213 -10.42 -21.99 30.83
CA PHE A 213 -9.49 -22.80 30.03
C PHE A 213 -8.53 -23.61 30.91
N LYS A 214 -7.84 -24.57 30.29
CA LYS A 214 -6.80 -25.36 30.97
C LYS A 214 -5.50 -24.58 31.08
N PRO A 215 -4.64 -24.88 32.08
CA PRO A 215 -3.28 -24.34 32.14
C PRO A 215 -2.54 -24.50 30.81
N GLY A 216 -1.84 -23.44 30.38
CA GLY A 216 -1.16 -23.38 29.08
C GLY A 216 -2.00 -22.80 27.94
N SER A 217 -3.19 -22.28 28.22
CA SER A 217 -4.06 -21.60 27.25
C SER A 217 -3.53 -20.25 26.77
N TYR A 218 -2.53 -19.69 27.46
CA TYR A 218 -1.76 -18.52 27.05
C TYR A 218 -0.26 -18.69 27.38
N LEU A 219 0.58 -17.98 26.62
CA LEU A 219 2.03 -17.95 26.85
C LEU A 219 2.42 -17.18 28.11
N LYS A 220 3.56 -17.53 28.71
CA LYS A 220 4.17 -16.78 29.83
C LYS A 220 4.36 -15.29 29.52
N THR A 221 4.63 -14.94 28.26
CA THR A 221 4.76 -13.53 27.85
C THR A 221 3.47 -12.74 28.11
N HIS A 222 2.29 -13.34 27.88
CA HIS A 222 1.02 -12.70 28.22
C HIS A 222 0.87 -12.48 29.73
N ALA A 223 1.19 -13.50 30.54
CA ALA A 223 1.13 -13.40 31.99
C ALA A 223 2.01 -12.27 32.56
N MET A 224 3.14 -12.00 31.91
CA MET A 224 4.11 -11.01 32.35
C MET A 224 3.94 -9.64 31.69
N HIS A 225 2.97 -9.45 30.79
CA HIS A 225 2.85 -8.24 29.98
C HIS A 225 2.74 -6.99 30.85
N ILE A 226 1.79 -6.98 31.79
CA ILE A 226 1.55 -5.82 32.68
C ILE A 226 2.80 -5.50 33.49
N ALA A 227 3.42 -6.51 34.12
CA ALA A 227 4.62 -6.31 34.92
C ALA A 227 5.83 -5.77 34.11
N HIS A 228 5.96 -6.16 32.84
CA HIS A 228 7.09 -5.76 32.01
C HIS A 228 6.90 -4.40 31.32
N TRP A 229 5.68 -4.11 30.85
CA TRP A 229 5.41 -2.95 30.00
C TRP A 229 4.67 -1.82 30.72
N HIS A 230 3.98 -2.14 31.82
CA HIS A 230 3.16 -1.20 32.60
C HIS A 230 3.48 -1.25 34.11
N PRO A 231 4.76 -1.18 34.52
CA PRO A 231 5.16 -1.37 35.93
C PRO A 231 4.61 -0.28 36.88
N GLY A 232 4.06 0.82 36.37
CA GLY A 232 3.42 1.88 37.16
C GLY A 232 1.91 1.73 37.32
N ASP A 233 1.28 0.85 36.54
CA ASP A 233 -0.18 0.67 36.52
C ASP A 233 -0.64 -0.48 37.44
N SER A 234 0.31 -1.25 37.98
CA SER A 234 0.06 -2.36 38.91
C SER A 234 -0.41 -1.94 40.30
N ASP A 235 -0.44 -0.65 40.63
CA ASP A 235 -0.89 -0.12 41.93
C ASP A 235 -2.36 0.34 41.94
N GLN A 236 -3.13 0.15 40.86
CA GLN A 236 -4.52 0.62 40.74
C GLN A 236 -5.58 -0.48 40.50
N SER A 237 -5.22 -1.77 40.56
CA SER A 237 -6.17 -2.89 40.46
C SER A 237 -6.43 -3.57 41.79
#